data_AF-A0A7R9C4B6-F1
#
_entry.id   AF-A0A7R9C4B6-F1
#
_cell.length_a   1.000
_cell.length_b   1.000
_cell.length_c   1.000
_cell.angle_alpha   90.00
_cell.angle_beta   90.00
_cell.angle_gamma   90.00
#
_symmetry.space_group_name_H-M   'P 1'
#
loop_
_entity.id
_entity.type
_entity.pdbx_description
1 polymer ?
#
loop_
_entity_poly.entity_id
_entity_poly.type
_entity_poly.pdbx_seq_one_letter_code
_entity_poly.pdbx_strand_id
1 'polypeptide(L)'
;MKADWDVVMKDLQLDSKSLKLESTDQLGYFYRVTMKDEKTLRNNSKYKMIDANKAGFRFASGTLKRLNAEYMTAKKSYNEQEVTIVKELCKVAVTYLDTMQAINDITAELDILCAFAAAATSVPIPYVRPKILPASE
;
A
#
# COMPACT_ATOMS: atom_id res chain seq x y z
N MET A 1 -10.87 -17.73 -13.31
CA MET A 1 -10.50 -18.27 -11.99
C MET A 1 -11.65 -19.03 -11.31
N LYS A 2 -12.88 -18.50 -11.23
CA LYS A 2 -14.03 -19.23 -10.65
C LYS A 2 -14.36 -20.55 -11.37
N ALA A 3 -14.37 -20.54 -12.71
CA ALA A 3 -14.58 -21.77 -13.47
C ALA A 3 -13.50 -22.84 -13.22
N ASP A 4 -12.24 -22.42 -13.06
CA ASP A 4 -11.14 -23.35 -12.76
C ASP A 4 -11.24 -23.90 -11.33
N TRP A 5 -11.66 -23.05 -10.38
CA TRP A 5 -11.94 -23.45 -9.01
C TRP A 5 -12.98 -24.59 -8.93
N ASP A 6 -14.11 -24.43 -9.62
CA ASP A 6 -15.18 -25.42 -9.61
C ASP A 6 -14.73 -26.76 -10.21
N VAL A 7 -13.89 -26.71 -11.24
CA VAL A 7 -13.25 -27.90 -11.84
C VAL A 7 -12.30 -28.56 -10.83
N VAL A 8 -11.42 -27.80 -10.19
CA VAL A 8 -10.44 -28.33 -9.21
C VAL A 8 -11.14 -28.96 -8.02
N MET A 9 -12.17 -28.30 -7.48
CA MET A 9 -13.00 -28.80 -6.38
C MET A 9 -13.62 -30.15 -6.70
N LYS A 10 -14.22 -30.28 -7.90
CA LYS A 10 -14.88 -31.50 -8.35
C LYS A 10 -13.87 -32.62 -8.65
N ASP A 11 -12.76 -32.30 -9.31
CA ASP A 11 -11.73 -33.27 -9.69
C ASP A 11 -11.02 -33.87 -8.47
N LEU A 12 -10.84 -33.09 -7.40
CA LEU A 12 -10.19 -33.53 -6.17
C LEU A 12 -11.17 -33.98 -5.08
N GLN A 13 -12.48 -33.90 -5.35
CA GLN A 13 -13.56 -34.23 -4.39
C GLN A 13 -13.39 -33.52 -3.05
N LEU A 14 -13.02 -32.24 -3.11
CA LEU A 14 -12.75 -31.41 -1.93
C LEU A 14 -13.98 -30.60 -1.52
N ASP A 15 -14.15 -30.41 -0.22
CA ASP A 15 -15.11 -29.47 0.32
C ASP A 15 -14.61 -28.03 0.21
N SER A 16 -15.55 -27.07 0.19
CA SER A 16 -15.25 -25.64 0.07
C SER A 16 -14.46 -25.07 1.24
N LYS A 17 -14.40 -25.81 2.37
CA LYS A 17 -13.58 -25.48 3.53
C LYS A 17 -12.12 -25.95 3.39
N SER A 18 -11.87 -26.95 2.54
CA SER A 18 -10.56 -27.58 2.37
C SER A 18 -9.70 -26.89 1.32
N LEU A 19 -10.31 -26.41 0.22
CA LEU A 19 -9.62 -25.65 -0.82
C LEU A 19 -9.73 -24.14 -0.54
N LYS A 20 -8.63 -23.40 -0.72
CA LYS A 20 -8.57 -21.93 -0.64
C LYS A 20 -7.82 -21.36 -1.84
N LEU A 21 -8.32 -20.26 -2.40
CA LEU A 21 -7.61 -19.49 -3.42
C LEU A 21 -6.97 -18.31 -2.69
N GLU A 22 -5.66 -18.29 -2.67
CA GLU A 22 -4.87 -17.29 -1.96
C GLU A 22 -3.91 -16.61 -2.91
N SER A 23 -3.37 -15.46 -2.48
CA SER A 23 -2.38 -14.73 -3.25
C SER A 23 -1.29 -14.14 -2.38
N THR A 24 -0.09 -14.05 -2.92
CA THR A 24 1.01 -13.25 -2.35
C THR A 24 1.63 -12.38 -3.43
N ASP A 25 2.36 -11.34 -3.05
CA ASP A 25 3.03 -10.46 -4.04
C ASP A 25 4.11 -11.19 -4.84
N GLN A 26 4.74 -12.21 -4.25
CA GLN A 26 5.81 -12.98 -4.89
C GLN A 26 5.27 -14.05 -5.83
N LEU A 27 4.23 -14.80 -5.41
CA LEU A 27 3.72 -15.95 -6.17
C LEU A 27 2.51 -15.61 -7.04
N GLY A 28 1.86 -14.48 -6.81
CA GLY A 28 0.52 -14.23 -7.35
C GLY A 28 -0.48 -15.21 -6.74
N TYR A 29 -1.45 -15.66 -7.54
CA TYR A 29 -2.51 -16.57 -7.13
C TYR A 29 -2.11 -18.05 -7.16
N PHE A 30 -2.51 -18.78 -6.12
CA PHE A 30 -2.33 -20.22 -5.98
C PHE A 30 -3.49 -20.83 -5.18
N TYR A 31 -3.69 -22.14 -5.33
CA TYR A 31 -4.57 -22.90 -4.46
C TYR A 31 -3.82 -23.41 -3.23
N ARG A 32 -4.49 -23.45 -2.09
CA ARG A 32 -4.02 -24.08 -0.87
C ARG A 32 -5.02 -25.13 -0.40
N VAL A 33 -4.53 -26.31 -0.02
CA VAL A 33 -5.30 -27.35 0.66
C VAL A 33 -4.76 -27.66 2.03
N THR A 34 -5.59 -28.28 2.87
CA THR A 34 -5.19 -28.73 4.20
C THR A 34 -4.15 -29.85 4.13
N MET A 35 -3.42 -30.05 5.22
CA MET A 35 -2.44 -31.15 5.36
C MET A 35 -3.07 -32.54 5.21
N LYS A 36 -4.35 -32.70 5.58
CA LYS A 36 -5.06 -33.98 5.50
C LYS A 36 -5.32 -34.39 4.05
N ASP A 37 -5.58 -33.41 3.20
CA ASP A 37 -6.01 -33.62 1.82
C ASP A 37 -4.84 -33.70 0.83
N GLU A 38 -3.59 -33.56 1.29
CA GLU A 38 -2.42 -33.56 0.40
C GLU A 38 -2.23 -34.86 -0.39
N LYS A 39 -2.63 -36.00 0.18
CA LYS A 39 -2.55 -37.28 -0.51
C LYS A 39 -3.36 -37.30 -1.81
N THR A 40 -4.41 -36.47 -1.92
CA THR A 40 -5.22 -36.34 -3.14
C THR A 40 -4.44 -35.68 -4.28
N LEU A 41 -3.38 -34.93 -3.98
CA LEU A 41 -2.55 -34.23 -4.97
C LEU A 41 -1.34 -35.06 -5.42
N ARG A 42 -0.78 -35.94 -4.57
CA ARG A 42 0.49 -36.66 -4.87
C ARG A 42 0.45 -37.51 -6.15
N ASN A 43 -0.71 -38.02 -6.52
CA ASN A 43 -0.86 -38.92 -7.68
C ASN A 43 -1.48 -38.22 -8.91
N ASN A 44 -1.70 -36.90 -8.85
CA ASN A 44 -2.38 -36.18 -9.91
C ASN A 44 -1.44 -35.23 -10.66
N SER A 45 -0.95 -35.68 -11.81
CA SER A 45 -0.03 -34.92 -12.66
C SER A 45 -0.63 -33.63 -13.24
N LYS A 46 -1.96 -33.45 -13.17
CA LYS A 46 -2.63 -32.21 -13.61
C LYS A 46 -2.35 -31.02 -12.70
N TYR A 47 -1.96 -31.27 -11.44
CA TYR A 47 -1.73 -30.24 -10.44
C TYR A 47 -0.25 -30.13 -10.10
N LYS A 48 0.32 -28.95 -10.29
CA LYS A 48 1.72 -28.71 -9.97
C LYS A 48 1.83 -28.18 -8.54
N MET A 49 2.52 -28.91 -7.67
CA MET A 49 2.87 -28.42 -6.34
C MET A 49 3.86 -27.26 -6.43
N ILE A 50 3.64 -26.24 -5.59
CA ILE A 50 4.49 -25.05 -5.47
C ILE A 50 5.37 -25.20 -4.24
N ASP A 51 4.76 -25.25 -3.05
CA ASP A 51 5.43 -25.44 -1.78
C ASP A 51 4.47 -26.05 -0.74
N ALA A 52 5.00 -26.34 0.45
CA ALA A 52 4.22 -26.71 1.62
C ALA A 52 4.65 -25.86 2.81
N ASN A 53 3.70 -25.43 3.63
CA ASN A 53 3.99 -24.70 4.86
C ASN A 53 3.05 -25.15 5.99
N LYS A 54 3.22 -24.64 7.21
CA LYS A 54 2.37 -25.02 8.37
C LYS A 54 0.86 -24.87 8.13
N ALA A 55 0.45 -23.98 7.22
CA ALA A 55 -0.96 -23.75 6.91
C ALA A 55 -1.51 -24.75 5.89
N GLY A 56 -0.69 -25.44 5.11
CA GLY A 56 -1.14 -26.39 4.10
C GLY A 56 -0.21 -26.53 2.91
N PHE A 57 -0.69 -27.18 1.87
CA PHE A 57 0.04 -27.40 0.61
C PHE A 57 -0.46 -26.45 -0.46
N ARG A 58 0.47 -25.74 -1.10
CA ARG A 58 0.17 -24.82 -2.19
C ARG A 58 0.43 -25.47 -3.55
N PHE A 59 -0.49 -25.28 -4.47
CA PHE A 59 -0.42 -25.85 -5.81
C PHE A 59 -1.16 -24.97 -6.82
N ALA A 60 -1.00 -25.30 -8.10
CA ALA A 60 -1.76 -24.67 -9.18
C ALA A 60 -2.15 -25.68 -10.24
N SER A 61 -3.32 -25.48 -10.83
CA SER A 61 -3.70 -26.12 -12.10
C SER A 61 -2.95 -25.47 -13.27
N GLY A 62 -2.92 -26.13 -14.42
CA GLY A 62 -2.38 -25.54 -15.65
C GLY A 62 -3.07 -24.23 -16.03
N THR A 63 -4.39 -24.18 -15.90
CA THR A 63 -5.21 -22.99 -16.18
C THR A 63 -4.87 -21.85 -15.21
N LEU A 64 -4.82 -22.12 -13.90
CA LEU A 64 -4.51 -21.11 -12.90
C LEU A 64 -3.10 -20.57 -13.12
N LYS A 65 -2.13 -21.43 -13.44
CA LYS A 65 -0.77 -21.01 -13.73
C LYS A 65 -0.70 -20.03 -14.91
N ARG A 66 -1.46 -20.29 -15.99
CA ARG A 66 -1.54 -19.38 -17.15
C ARG A 66 -2.18 -18.04 -16.77
N LEU A 67 -3.34 -18.08 -16.12
CA LEU A 67 -4.05 -16.87 -15.68
C LEU A 67 -3.21 -16.05 -14.69
N ASN A 68 -2.47 -16.72 -13.81
CA ASN A 68 -1.58 -16.07 -12.87
C ASN A 68 -0.39 -15.41 -13.57
N ALA A 69 0.19 -16.04 -14.59
CA ALA A 69 1.28 -15.43 -15.36
C ALA A 69 0.81 -14.16 -16.10
N GLU A 70 -0.38 -14.19 -16.71
CA GLU A 70 -1.01 -13.02 -17.32
C GLU A 70 -1.27 -11.92 -16.26
N TYR A 71 -1.84 -12.29 -15.12
CA TYR A 71 -2.09 -11.38 -14.00
C TYR A 71 -0.81 -10.73 -13.48
N MET A 72 0.25 -11.52 -13.24
CA MET A 72 1.52 -11.01 -12.69
C MET A 72 2.21 -10.08 -13.69
N THR A 73 2.11 -10.36 -14.98
CA THR A 73 2.63 -9.48 -16.04
C THR A 73 1.86 -8.16 -16.07
N ALA A 74 0.53 -8.22 -16.04
CA ALA A 74 -0.31 -7.02 -16.01
C ALA A 74 -0.10 -6.20 -14.74
N LYS A 75 -0.03 -6.84 -13.57
CA LYS A 75 0.26 -6.21 -12.28
C LYS A 75 1.61 -5.51 -12.29
N LYS A 76 2.65 -6.15 -12.84
CA LYS A 76 3.98 -5.54 -12.96
C LYS A 76 3.94 -4.30 -13.85
N SER A 77 3.34 -4.39 -15.03
CA SER A 77 3.22 -3.26 -15.96
C SER A 77 2.41 -2.11 -15.36
N TYR A 78 1.33 -2.41 -14.64
CA TYR A 78 0.54 -1.42 -13.92
C TYR A 78 1.39 -0.67 -12.88
N ASN A 79 2.12 -1.41 -12.04
CA ASN A 79 2.96 -0.83 -10.99
C ASN A 79 4.09 0.04 -11.57
N GLU A 80 4.69 -0.37 -12.69
CA GLU A 80 5.71 0.41 -13.39
C GLU A 80 5.14 1.75 -13.91
N GLN A 81 3.93 1.71 -14.46
CA GLN A 81 3.24 2.91 -14.93
C GLN A 81 2.82 3.83 -13.78
N GLU A 82 2.32 3.27 -12.67
CA GLU A 82 1.97 3.99 -11.45
C GLU A 82 3.17 4.78 -10.92
N VAL A 83 4.34 4.14 -10.78
CA VAL A 83 5.57 4.80 -10.33
C VAL A 83 5.94 5.96 -11.25
N THR A 84 5.74 5.81 -12.56
CA THR A 84 6.03 6.87 -13.54
C THR A 84 5.08 8.06 -13.34
N ILE A 85 3.78 7.80 -13.18
CA ILE A 85 2.78 8.85 -12.94
C ILE A 85 3.05 9.58 -11.64
N VAL A 86 3.35 8.85 -10.55
CA VAL A 86 3.68 9.46 -9.25
C VAL A 86 4.90 10.36 -9.37
N LYS A 87 5.94 9.94 -10.10
CA LYS A 87 7.12 10.78 -10.34
C LYS A 87 6.80 12.06 -11.10
N GLU A 88 5.99 11.99 -12.15
CA GLU A 88 5.57 13.19 -12.89
C GLU A 88 4.73 14.13 -12.03
N LEU A 89 3.82 13.58 -11.21
CA LEU A 89 3.05 14.39 -10.27
C LEU A 89 3.96 15.10 -9.25
N CYS A 90 4.94 14.39 -8.68
CA CYS A 90 5.92 15.00 -7.78
C CYS A 90 6.72 16.11 -8.48
N LYS A 91 7.13 15.93 -9.73
CA LYS A 91 7.82 16.98 -10.49
C LYS A 91 6.97 18.24 -10.63
N VAL A 92 5.67 18.08 -10.92
CA VAL A 92 4.72 19.21 -10.98
C VAL A 92 4.52 19.83 -9.59
N ALA A 93 4.42 19.02 -8.54
CA ALA A 93 4.27 19.56 -7.18
C ALA A 93 5.49 20.41 -6.74
N VAL A 94 6.71 19.97 -7.11
CA VAL A 94 7.95 20.70 -6.81
C VAL A 94 7.98 22.08 -7.47
N THR A 95 7.28 22.31 -8.60
CA THR A 95 7.25 23.65 -9.21
C THR A 95 6.54 24.69 -8.34
N TYR A 96 5.77 24.27 -7.33
CA TYR A 96 5.12 25.15 -6.37
C TYR A 96 5.91 25.35 -5.08
N LEU A 97 7.14 24.81 -4.97
CA LEU A 97 7.92 24.84 -3.75
C LEU A 97 8.15 26.27 -3.23
N ASP A 98 8.55 27.20 -4.11
CA ASP A 98 8.81 28.59 -3.73
C ASP A 98 7.54 29.30 -3.25
N THR A 99 6.38 28.96 -3.84
CA THR A 99 5.09 29.50 -3.39
C THR A 99 4.72 28.96 -2.01
N MET A 100 4.96 27.67 -1.76
CA MET A 100 4.72 27.06 -0.44
C MET A 100 5.65 27.66 0.63
N GLN A 101 6.91 27.97 0.29
CA GLN A 101 7.84 28.67 1.17
C GLN A 101 7.37 30.09 1.50
N ALA A 102 6.93 30.86 0.51
CA ALA A 102 6.38 32.19 0.74
C ALA A 102 5.15 32.16 1.67
N ILE A 103 4.26 31.17 1.49
CA ILE A 103 3.11 30.97 2.38
C ILE A 103 3.58 30.64 3.80
N ASN A 104 4.58 29.78 3.95
CA ASN A 104 5.16 29.44 5.25
C ASN A 104 5.68 30.68 5.98
N ASP A 105 6.45 31.53 5.29
CA ASP A 105 7.04 32.73 5.89
C ASP A 105 5.97 33.72 6.37
N ILE A 106 4.97 33.98 5.52
CA ILE A 106 3.83 34.85 5.86
C ILE A 106 3.02 34.28 7.03
N THR A 107 2.78 32.97 7.02
CA THR A 107 2.00 32.32 8.09
C THR A 107 2.76 32.32 9.41
N ALA A 108 4.09 32.12 9.38
CA ALA A 108 4.93 32.17 10.58
C ALA A 108 4.99 33.59 11.18
N GLU A 109 5.10 34.63 10.35
CA GLU A 109 5.04 36.01 10.81
C GLU A 109 3.68 36.34 11.44
N LEU A 110 2.59 35.92 10.81
CA LEU A 110 1.25 36.10 11.35
C LEU A 110 1.07 35.37 12.69
N ASP A 111 1.57 34.14 12.79
CA ASP A 111 1.47 33.31 13.99
C ASP A 111 2.20 33.97 15.17
N ILE A 112 3.44 34.42 14.97
CA ILE A 112 4.21 35.04 16.06
C ILE A 112 3.60 36.38 16.51
N LEU A 113 3.07 37.17 15.57
CA LEU A 113 2.39 38.43 15.91
C LEU A 113 1.09 38.17 16.69
N CYS A 114 0.31 37.17 16.28
CA CYS A 114 -0.89 36.75 17.01
C CYS A 114 -0.52 36.22 18.41
N ALA A 115 0.54 35.43 18.52
CA ALA A 115 1.03 34.90 19.80
C ALA A 115 1.48 36.03 20.74
N PHE A 116 2.20 37.04 20.23
CA PHE A 116 2.59 38.21 21.00
C PHE A 116 1.38 39.02 21.47
N ALA A 117 0.39 39.24 20.60
CA ALA A 117 -0.84 39.93 20.99
C ALA A 117 -1.59 39.16 22.08
N ALA A 118 -1.77 37.85 21.89
CA ALA A 118 -2.43 36.98 22.87
C ALA A 118 -1.69 36.98 24.22
N ALA A 119 -0.36 36.85 24.21
CA ALA A 119 0.46 36.90 25.42
C ALA A 119 0.36 38.27 26.13
N ALA A 120 0.34 39.37 25.37
CA ALA A 120 0.24 40.72 25.92
C ALA A 120 -1.12 40.99 26.59
N THR A 121 -2.21 40.42 26.08
CA THR A 121 -3.57 40.68 26.59
C THR A 121 -4.06 39.66 27.62
N SER A 122 -3.51 38.44 27.62
CA SER A 122 -4.01 37.33 28.44
C SER A 122 -3.41 37.25 29.85
N VAL A 123 -2.61 38.24 30.25
CA VAL A 123 -2.01 38.37 31.59
C VAL A 123 -2.84 39.31 32.50
N PRO A 124 -2.79 39.16 33.84
CA PRO A 124 -3.60 39.98 34.76
C PRO A 124 -3.41 41.49 34.62
N ILE A 125 -2.20 41.94 34.26
CA ILE A 125 -1.90 43.32 33.90
C ILE A 125 -1.37 43.29 32.46
N PRO A 126 -2.16 43.76 31.47
CA PRO A 126 -1.75 43.71 30.06
C PRO A 126 -0.45 44.45 29.79
N TYR A 127 0.38 43.88 28.91
CA TYR A 127 1.62 44.52 28.49
C TYR A 127 1.35 45.75 27.63
N VAL A 128 2.25 46.72 27.70
CA VAL A 128 2.21 47.96 26.90
C VAL A 128 3.40 48.03 25.94
N ARG A 129 3.21 48.69 24.80
CA ARG A 129 4.26 48.82 23.77
C ARG A 129 5.46 49.62 24.31
N PRO A 130 6.68 49.07 24.33
CA PRO A 130 7.86 49.79 24.83
C PRO A 130 8.30 50.90 23.86
N LYS A 131 8.88 51.97 24.40
CA LYS A 131 9.51 53.03 23.62
C LYS A 131 10.96 52.65 23.31
N ILE A 132 11.26 52.36 22.05
CA ILE A 132 12.61 52.02 21.59
C ILE A 132 13.42 53.31 21.42
N LEU A 133 14.59 53.38 22.05
CA LEU A 133 15.55 54.48 21.93
C LEU A 133 16.69 54.07 20.97
N PRO A 134 17.35 55.01 20.28
CA PRO A 134 18.51 54.69 19.45
C PRO A 134 19.64 54.06 20.28
N ALA A 135 20.46 53.23 19.64
CA ALA A 135 21.66 52.70 20.27
C ALA A 135 22.60 53.85 20.62
N SER A 136 23.15 53.84 21.84
CA SER A 136 24.18 54.79 22.25
C SER A 136 25.43 54.57 21.40
N GLU A 137 26.03 55.67 20.90
CA GLU A 137 27.39 55.65 20.32
C GLU A 137 28.44 55.14 21.31
#